data_AF-A1SWK1-F1
#
_entry.id   AF-A1SWK1-F1
#
_cell.length_a   1.000
_cell.length_b   1.000
_cell.length_c   1.000
_cell.angle_alpha   90.00
_cell.angle_beta   90.00
_cell.angle_gamma   90.00
#
_symmetry.space_group_name_H-M   'P 1'
#
loop_
_entity.id
_entity.type
_entity.pdbx_description
1 polymer ?
#
loop_
_entity_poly.entity_id
_entity_poly.type
_entity_poly.pdbx_seq_one_letter_code
_entity_poly.pdbx_strand_id
1 'polypeptide(L)'
;MLNQSYQNLRASIRRLMDSGATSSEQLTRLESELDAELSWATANRVELALVDYYDDVKLVTEWQRRLAEIDNFPAQIAAFYKEQIQETELPVVRSLMSRLVFDLQWVIESKRVVRFNENRMRRNIVATSLCAFILFFSPSISRVLFSLEFENLRFYYTFTAATAGILGAAFSQLTSIRSRMQAARVDQMHAISQLGYILTRAMVGAGAGLIMFYLVQSDLLSGAFFPAFIHTPEELL
;
A
#
# COMPACT_ATOMS: atom_id res chain seq x y z
N MET A 1 15.10 -12.78 -2.35
CA MET A 1 14.81 -12.33 -3.73
C MET A 1 15.95 -11.47 -4.29
N LEU A 2 16.30 -10.32 -3.71
CA LEU A 2 17.39 -9.46 -4.24
C LEU A 2 18.73 -10.20 -4.39
N ASN A 3 19.20 -10.88 -3.33
CA ASN A 3 20.46 -11.65 -3.37
C ASN A 3 20.47 -12.72 -4.46
N GLN A 4 19.34 -13.39 -4.69
CA GLN A 4 19.21 -14.40 -5.73
C GLN A 4 19.29 -13.76 -7.13
N SER A 5 18.66 -12.59 -7.33
CA SER A 5 18.79 -11.82 -8.56
C SER A 5 20.24 -11.44 -8.83
N TYR A 6 20.96 -10.96 -7.82
CA TYR A 6 22.38 -10.63 -7.92
C TYR A 6 23.24 -11.85 -8.28
N GLN A 7 22.99 -13.00 -7.65
CA GLN A 7 23.70 -14.24 -7.96
C GLN A 7 23.46 -14.68 -9.41
N ASN A 8 22.23 -14.58 -9.90
CA ASN A 8 21.89 -14.90 -11.28
C ASN A 8 22.56 -13.93 -12.27
N LEU A 9 22.60 -12.63 -11.97
CA LEU A 9 23.27 -11.63 -12.79
C LEU A 9 24.78 -11.85 -12.83
N ARG A 10 25.42 -12.12 -11.68
CA ARG A 10 26.86 -12.47 -11.61
C ARG A 10 27.17 -13.72 -12.42
N ALA A 11 26.38 -14.77 -12.26
CA ALA A 11 26.54 -16.00 -13.04
C ALA A 11 26.40 -15.72 -14.55
N SER A 12 25.50 -14.82 -14.94
CA SER A 12 25.32 -14.42 -16.34
C SER A 12 26.50 -13.61 -16.88
N ILE A 13 27.02 -12.65 -16.10
CA ILE A 13 28.21 -11.86 -16.46
C ILE A 13 29.42 -12.77 -16.65
N ARG A 14 29.68 -13.67 -15.69
CA ARG A 14 30.83 -14.59 -15.76
C ARG A 14 30.76 -15.51 -16.97
N ARG A 15 29.59 -16.07 -17.28
CA ARG A 15 29.40 -16.87 -18.50
C ARG A 15 29.70 -16.09 -19.77
N LEU A 16 29.34 -14.80 -19.82
CA LEU A 16 29.64 -13.93 -20.96
C LEU A 16 31.12 -13.59 -21.08
N MET A 17 31.81 -13.41 -19.95
CA MET A 17 33.27 -13.24 -19.91
C MET A 17 33.98 -14.50 -20.40
N ASP A 18 33.55 -15.68 -19.93
CA ASP A 18 34.12 -16.97 -20.32
C ASP A 18 33.91 -17.30 -21.81
N SER A 19 32.82 -16.82 -22.42
CA SER A 19 32.56 -16.99 -23.86
C SER A 19 33.45 -16.14 -24.78
N GLY A 20 34.38 -15.34 -24.23
CA GLY A 20 35.30 -14.53 -25.02
C GLY A 20 34.66 -13.27 -25.63
N ALA A 21 33.64 -12.71 -24.95
CA ALA A 21 33.01 -11.47 -25.40
C ALA A 21 34.05 -10.35 -25.50
N THR A 22 34.01 -9.61 -26.62
CA THR A 22 35.02 -8.59 -27.00
C THR A 22 35.11 -7.41 -26.02
N SER A 23 34.14 -7.28 -25.11
CA SER A 23 34.01 -6.18 -24.15
C SER A 23 34.19 -6.62 -22.69
N SER A 24 35.21 -7.46 -22.42
CA SER A 24 35.50 -7.96 -21.07
C SER A 24 35.65 -6.85 -20.02
N GLU A 25 36.19 -5.68 -20.39
CA GLU A 25 36.37 -4.55 -19.46
C GLU A 25 35.03 -3.97 -18.97
N GLN A 26 34.05 -3.83 -19.87
CA GLN A 26 32.72 -3.31 -19.54
C GLN A 26 31.95 -4.32 -18.66
N LEU A 27 32.09 -5.62 -18.93
CA LEU A 27 31.49 -6.68 -18.10
C LEU A 27 32.08 -6.69 -16.68
N THR A 28 33.40 -6.53 -16.53
CA THR A 28 34.05 -6.39 -15.22
C THR A 28 33.56 -5.15 -14.48
N ARG A 29 33.33 -4.04 -15.19
CA ARG A 29 32.73 -2.83 -14.61
C ARG A 29 31.32 -3.12 -14.09
N LEU A 30 30.47 -3.80 -14.86
CA LEU A 30 29.12 -4.17 -14.42
C LEU A 30 29.15 -5.11 -13.20
N GLU A 31 30.09 -6.07 -13.15
CA GLU A 31 30.28 -6.92 -11.95
C GLU A 31 30.67 -6.07 -10.73
N SER A 32 31.60 -5.12 -10.90
CA SER A 32 32.02 -4.22 -9.81
C SER A 32 30.90 -3.31 -9.32
N GLU A 33 30.00 -2.88 -10.21
CA GLU A 33 28.81 -2.11 -9.81
C GLU A 33 27.86 -2.95 -8.95
N LEU A 34 27.72 -4.25 -9.24
CA LEU A 34 26.97 -5.18 -8.38
C LEU A 34 27.66 -5.45 -7.03
N ASP A 35 28.95 -5.19 -6.88
CA ASP A 35 29.66 -5.30 -5.60
C ASP A 35 29.58 -4.01 -4.78
N ALA A 36 29.52 -2.85 -5.45
CA ALA A 36 29.53 -1.55 -4.79
C ALA A 36 28.25 -1.27 -3.99
N GLU A 37 27.07 -1.61 -4.53
CA GLU A 37 25.79 -1.32 -3.88
C GLU A 37 24.77 -2.44 -4.11
N LEU A 38 24.24 -2.99 -3.01
CA LEU A 38 23.18 -3.99 -3.04
C LEU A 38 21.80 -3.29 -3.08
N SER A 39 21.39 -2.85 -4.27
CA SER A 39 20.11 -2.18 -4.50
C SER A 39 19.40 -2.71 -5.75
N TRP A 40 18.07 -2.62 -5.77
CA TRP A 40 17.30 -3.01 -6.95
C TRP A 40 17.59 -2.11 -8.15
N ALA A 41 17.88 -0.82 -7.92
CA ALA A 41 18.25 0.10 -8.98
C ALA A 41 19.53 -0.35 -9.71
N THR A 42 20.54 -0.79 -8.95
CA THR A 42 21.80 -1.30 -9.51
C THR A 42 21.59 -2.61 -10.26
N ALA A 43 20.88 -3.60 -9.67
CA ALA A 43 20.54 -4.83 -10.40
C ALA A 43 19.80 -4.56 -11.70
N ASN A 44 18.85 -3.63 -11.68
CA ASN A 44 18.02 -3.29 -12.83
C ASN A 44 18.86 -2.68 -13.96
N ARG A 45 19.73 -1.72 -13.62
CA ARG A 45 20.66 -1.08 -14.57
C ARG A 45 21.59 -2.11 -15.20
N VAL A 46 22.13 -3.03 -14.39
CA VAL A 46 23.03 -4.08 -14.87
C VAL A 46 22.30 -5.07 -15.77
N GLU A 47 21.08 -5.49 -15.40
CA GLU A 47 20.26 -6.37 -16.25
C GLU A 47 19.93 -5.72 -17.61
N LEU A 48 19.60 -4.43 -17.63
CA LEU A 48 19.37 -3.69 -18.88
C LEU A 48 20.63 -3.62 -19.75
N ALA A 49 21.78 -3.31 -19.15
CA ALA A 49 23.05 -3.25 -19.87
C ALA A 49 23.44 -4.63 -20.44
N LEU A 50 23.07 -5.73 -19.75
CA LEU A 50 23.37 -7.09 -20.21
C LEU A 50 22.69 -7.48 -21.51
N VAL A 51 21.56 -6.86 -21.87
CA VAL A 51 20.84 -7.14 -23.12
C VAL A 51 21.73 -6.89 -24.34
N ASP A 52 22.60 -5.88 -24.27
CA ASP A 52 23.53 -5.53 -25.35
C ASP A 52 24.64 -6.57 -25.56
N TYR A 53 24.87 -7.46 -24.60
CA TYR A 53 25.90 -8.50 -24.67
C TYR A 53 25.32 -9.89 -24.96
N TYR A 54 24.01 -10.02 -25.16
CA TYR A 54 23.43 -11.30 -25.56
C TYR A 54 23.78 -11.61 -27.01
N ASP A 55 24.18 -12.86 -27.25
CA ASP A 55 24.23 -13.43 -28.59
C ASP A 55 22.80 -13.63 -29.12
N ASP A 56 22.68 -13.86 -30.43
CA ASP A 56 21.38 -13.91 -31.09
C ASP A 56 20.51 -15.05 -30.55
N VAL A 57 21.13 -16.19 -30.25
CA VAL A 57 20.44 -17.37 -29.70
C VAL A 57 19.89 -17.09 -28.30
N LYS A 58 20.70 -16.53 -27.40
CA LYS A 58 20.26 -16.19 -26.05
C LYS A 58 19.26 -15.05 -26.06
N LEU A 59 19.42 -14.06 -26.94
CA LEU A 59 18.48 -12.95 -27.08
C LEU A 59 17.08 -13.47 -27.43
N VAL A 60 16.95 -14.31 -28.45
CA VAL A 60 15.65 -14.88 -28.86
C VAL A 60 15.08 -15.80 -27.77
N THR A 61 15.93 -16.60 -27.12
CA THR A 61 15.50 -17.50 -26.03
C THR A 61 14.99 -16.72 -24.82
N GLU A 62 15.73 -15.70 -24.38
CA GLU A 62 15.33 -14.85 -23.26
C GLU A 62 14.11 -14.00 -23.60
N TRP A 63 14.01 -13.51 -24.84
CA TRP A 63 12.82 -12.84 -25.35
C TRP A 63 11.58 -13.73 -25.19
N GLN A 64 11.61 -14.95 -25.72
CA GLN A 64 10.49 -15.90 -25.59
C GLN A 64 10.18 -16.24 -24.13
N ARG A 65 11.20 -16.44 -23.30
CA ARG A 65 11.04 -16.73 -21.88
C ARG A 65 10.36 -15.56 -21.15
N ARG A 66 10.79 -14.33 -21.39
CA ARG A 66 10.21 -13.11 -20.78
C ARG A 66 8.82 -12.82 -21.33
N LEU A 67 8.54 -13.16 -22.59
CA LEU A 67 7.19 -13.07 -23.16
C LEU A 67 6.18 -13.97 -22.43
N ALA A 68 6.61 -15.04 -21.75
CA ALA A 68 5.71 -15.81 -20.89
C ALA A 68 5.30 -15.06 -19.61
N GLU A 69 6.04 -14.02 -19.21
CA GLU A 69 5.79 -13.25 -17.99
C GLU A 69 4.82 -12.07 -18.21
N ILE A 70 4.48 -11.72 -19.46
CA ILE A 70 3.72 -10.51 -19.83
C ILE A 70 2.28 -10.54 -19.29
N ASP A 71 1.69 -11.72 -19.06
CA ASP A 71 0.33 -11.78 -18.52
C ASP A 71 0.22 -11.15 -17.12
N ASN A 72 1.35 -10.87 -16.46
CA ASN A 72 1.42 -10.11 -15.21
C ASN A 72 1.35 -8.58 -15.38
N PHE A 73 1.32 -8.08 -16.62
CA PHE A 73 1.36 -6.66 -16.96
C PHE A 73 -0.04 -6.06 -17.10
N PRO A 74 -0.17 -4.72 -17.06
CA PRO A 74 -1.39 -4.05 -17.48
C PRO A 74 -1.78 -4.45 -18.91
N ALA A 75 -3.09 -4.61 -19.15
CA ALA A 75 -3.62 -5.13 -20.41
C ALA A 75 -3.10 -4.39 -21.67
N GLN A 76 -2.89 -3.08 -21.58
CA GLN A 76 -2.37 -2.26 -22.68
C GLN A 76 -0.92 -2.61 -23.04
N ILE A 77 -0.06 -2.76 -22.03
CA ILE A 77 1.34 -3.13 -22.22
C ILE A 77 1.44 -4.58 -22.71
N ALA A 78 0.60 -5.46 -22.15
CA ALA A 78 0.54 -6.85 -22.59
C ALA A 78 0.09 -6.99 -24.04
N ALA A 79 -0.91 -6.21 -24.48
CA ALA A 79 -1.35 -6.18 -25.87
C ALA A 79 -0.24 -5.73 -26.82
N PHE A 80 0.49 -4.66 -26.47
CA PHE A 80 1.62 -4.17 -27.25
C PHE A 80 2.67 -5.27 -27.51
N TYR A 81 3.09 -6.00 -26.48
CA TYR A 81 4.07 -7.08 -26.68
C TYR A 81 3.49 -8.29 -27.43
N LYS A 82 2.20 -8.60 -27.25
CA LYS A 82 1.52 -9.68 -27.97
C LYS A 82 1.49 -9.44 -29.49
N GLU A 83 1.35 -8.19 -29.92
CA GLU A 83 1.42 -7.81 -31.33
C GLU A 83 2.83 -7.99 -31.92
N GLN A 84 3.87 -7.87 -31.09
CA GLN A 84 5.28 -7.95 -31.50
C GLN A 84 5.92 -9.34 -31.30
N ILE A 85 5.13 -10.37 -30.95
CA ILE A 85 5.64 -11.73 -30.69
C ILE A 85 6.34 -12.35 -31.91
N GLN A 86 5.86 -12.05 -33.11
CA GLN A 86 6.35 -12.63 -34.35
C GLN A 86 7.55 -11.87 -34.94
N GLU A 87 8.07 -10.87 -34.23
CA GLU A 87 9.23 -10.11 -34.70
C GLU A 87 10.46 -11.01 -34.79
N THR A 88 11.15 -10.94 -35.92
CA THR A 88 12.33 -11.77 -36.24
C THR A 88 13.57 -10.94 -36.49
N GLU A 89 13.42 -9.63 -36.74
CA GLU A 89 14.55 -8.74 -36.91
C GLU A 89 15.30 -8.56 -35.58
N LEU A 90 16.49 -9.17 -35.49
CA LEU A 90 17.36 -9.12 -34.32
C LEU A 90 17.58 -7.72 -33.70
N PRO A 91 17.84 -6.64 -34.47
CA PRO A 91 17.99 -5.31 -33.88
C PRO A 91 16.68 -4.81 -33.23
N VAL A 92 15.53 -5.14 -33.82
CA VAL A 92 14.21 -4.79 -33.28
C VAL A 92 13.95 -5.59 -32.01
N VAL A 93 14.17 -6.91 -32.04
CA VAL A 93 14.03 -7.80 -30.86
C VAL A 93 14.91 -7.31 -29.70
N ARG A 94 16.14 -6.86 -29.96
CA ARG A 94 17.02 -6.29 -28.93
C ARG A 94 16.41 -5.05 -28.28
N SER A 95 15.90 -4.11 -29.09
CA SER A 95 15.24 -2.92 -28.57
C SER A 95 13.97 -3.24 -27.76
N LEU A 96 13.17 -4.19 -28.24
CA LEU A 96 11.97 -4.68 -27.56
C LEU A 96 12.31 -5.39 -26.25
N MET A 97 13.39 -6.16 -26.22
CA MET A 97 13.87 -6.83 -25.02
C MET A 97 14.31 -5.84 -23.94
N SER A 98 15.10 -4.81 -24.30
CA SER A 98 15.50 -3.76 -23.36
C SER A 98 14.28 -3.05 -22.77
N ARG A 99 13.28 -2.75 -23.61
CA ARG A 99 12.01 -2.17 -23.16
C ARG A 99 11.21 -3.12 -22.26
N LEU A 100 11.14 -4.40 -22.61
CA LEU A 100 10.42 -5.42 -21.84
C LEU A 100 11.03 -5.61 -20.46
N VAL A 101 12.36 -5.67 -20.37
CA VAL A 101 13.10 -5.73 -19.09
C VAL A 101 12.79 -4.50 -18.25
N PHE A 102 12.84 -3.30 -18.84
CA PHE A 102 12.48 -2.06 -18.14
C PHE A 102 11.03 -2.08 -17.61
N ASP A 103 10.07 -2.46 -18.45
CA ASP A 103 8.65 -2.53 -18.07
C ASP A 103 8.41 -3.58 -16.96
N LEU A 104 9.09 -4.73 -17.04
CA LEU A 104 9.01 -5.78 -16.03
C LEU A 104 9.51 -5.29 -14.67
N GLN A 105 10.66 -4.62 -14.67
CA GLN A 105 11.24 -4.00 -13.49
C GLN A 105 10.32 -2.93 -12.90
N TRP A 106 9.73 -2.09 -13.75
CA TRP A 106 8.76 -1.09 -13.34
C TRP A 106 7.53 -1.73 -12.66
N VAL A 107 7.00 -2.82 -13.22
CA VAL A 107 5.86 -3.55 -12.64
C VAL A 107 6.23 -4.16 -11.29
N ILE A 108 7.41 -4.75 -11.15
CA ILE A 108 7.88 -5.32 -9.87
C ILE A 108 8.04 -4.22 -8.82
N GLU A 109 8.66 -3.10 -9.16
CA GLU A 109 8.89 -2.00 -8.23
C GLU A 109 7.55 -1.33 -7.84
N SER A 110 6.66 -1.11 -8.80
CA SER A 110 5.30 -0.62 -8.55
C SER A 110 4.55 -1.52 -7.56
N LYS A 111 4.58 -2.85 -7.78
CA LYS A 111 3.95 -3.82 -6.86
C LYS A 111 4.57 -3.76 -5.46
N ARG A 112 5.87 -3.51 -5.34
CA ARG A 112 6.55 -3.38 -4.05
C ARG A 112 6.15 -2.10 -3.33
N VAL A 113 6.19 -0.96 -4.00
CA VAL A 113 5.79 0.34 -3.45
C VAL A 113 4.34 0.27 -2.96
N VAL A 114 3.46 -0.35 -3.74
CA VAL A 114 2.08 -0.66 -3.35
C VAL A 114 2.04 -1.45 -2.05
N ARG A 115 2.66 -2.65 -1.98
CA ARG A 115 2.65 -3.49 -0.77
C ARG A 115 3.22 -2.80 0.47
N PHE A 116 4.25 -1.98 0.28
CA PHE A 116 4.85 -1.21 1.37
C PHE A 116 3.87 -0.16 1.92
N ASN A 117 3.24 0.61 1.02
CA ASN A 117 2.25 1.62 1.38
C ASN A 117 0.98 1.00 1.98
N GLU A 118 0.55 -0.14 1.45
CA GLU A 118 -0.56 -0.95 1.98
C GLU A 118 -0.35 -1.31 3.44
N ASN A 119 0.84 -1.82 3.79
CA ASN A 119 1.16 -2.17 5.18
C ASN A 119 1.16 -0.93 6.08
N ARG A 120 1.66 0.21 5.59
CA ARG A 120 1.66 1.48 6.31
C ARG A 120 0.23 1.99 6.55
N MET A 121 -0.62 1.98 5.52
CA MET A 121 -2.03 2.39 5.60
C MET A 121 -2.81 1.51 6.58
N ARG A 122 -2.65 0.18 6.48
CA ARG A 122 -3.26 -0.77 7.42
C ARG A 122 -2.84 -0.50 8.85
N ARG A 123 -1.54 -0.29 9.09
CA ARG A 123 -1.02 0.03 10.42
C ARG A 123 -1.64 1.32 10.98
N ASN A 124 -1.73 2.37 10.15
CA ASN A 124 -2.32 3.65 10.57
C ASN A 124 -3.80 3.51 10.93
N ILE A 125 -4.61 2.83 10.09
CA ILE A 125 -6.04 2.62 10.35
C ILE A 125 -6.26 1.77 11.61
N VAL A 126 -5.47 0.70 11.81
CA VAL A 126 -5.53 -0.12 13.03
C VAL A 126 -5.15 0.71 14.25
N ALA A 127 -4.08 1.52 14.18
CA ALA A 127 -3.66 2.39 15.27
C ALA A 127 -4.73 3.44 15.61
N THR A 128 -5.35 4.08 14.62
CA THR A 128 -6.48 5.00 14.84
C THR A 128 -7.67 4.30 15.47
N SER A 129 -7.98 3.08 15.06
CA SER A 129 -9.09 2.30 15.63
C SER A 129 -8.83 1.91 17.08
N LEU A 130 -7.60 1.50 17.40
CA LEU A 130 -7.18 1.22 18.78
C LEU A 130 -7.22 2.48 19.64
N CYS A 131 -6.75 3.62 19.11
CA CYS A 131 -6.81 4.91 19.80
C CYS A 131 -8.26 5.31 20.07
N ALA A 132 -9.15 5.20 19.07
CA ALA A 132 -10.58 5.46 19.23
C ALA A 132 -11.23 4.57 20.28
N PHE A 133 -10.86 3.29 20.32
CA PHE A 133 -11.34 2.34 21.33
C PHE A 133 -10.90 2.75 22.73
N ILE A 134 -9.61 3.04 22.94
CA ILE A 134 -9.09 3.49 24.23
C ILE A 134 -9.78 4.79 24.66
N LEU A 135 -9.94 5.73 23.74
CA LEU A 135 -10.51 7.04 23.98
C LEU A 135 -12.02 6.94 24.31
N PHE A 136 -12.75 6.00 23.71
CA PHE A 136 -14.13 5.71 24.07
C PHE A 136 -14.27 5.15 25.50
N PHE A 137 -13.39 4.22 25.89
CA PHE A 137 -13.43 3.62 27.23
C PHE A 137 -12.72 4.46 28.31
N SER A 138 -11.99 5.52 27.92
CA SER A 138 -11.17 6.29 28.86
C SER A 138 -11.96 6.87 30.05
N PRO A 139 -13.19 7.42 29.89
CA PRO A 139 -13.94 7.96 31.02
C PRO A 139 -14.36 6.87 32.02
N SER A 140 -14.73 5.69 31.51
CA SER A 140 -15.13 4.56 32.35
C SER A 140 -13.94 3.97 33.09
N ILE A 141 -12.80 3.81 32.40
CA ILE A 141 -11.55 3.33 33.00
C ILE A 141 -11.06 4.32 34.05
N SER A 142 -11.11 5.64 33.79
CA SER A 142 -10.64 6.65 34.74
C SER A 142 -11.47 6.68 36.01
N ARG A 143 -12.79 6.50 35.88
CA ARG A 143 -13.70 6.41 37.03
C ARG A 143 -13.38 5.20 37.92
N VAL A 144 -13.12 4.03 37.32
CA VAL A 144 -12.85 2.79 38.06
C VAL A 144 -11.45 2.78 38.69
N LEU A 145 -10.43 3.26 37.98
CA LEU A 145 -9.04 3.17 38.44
C LEU A 145 -8.62 4.31 39.38
N PHE A 146 -9.13 5.51 39.18
CA PHE A 146 -8.70 6.70 39.92
C PHE A 146 -9.79 7.28 40.83
N SER A 147 -10.98 6.66 40.88
CA SER A 147 -12.15 7.18 41.60
C SER A 147 -12.48 8.63 41.22
N LEU A 148 -12.18 9.03 39.98
CA LEU A 148 -12.49 10.37 39.48
C LEU A 148 -13.99 10.46 39.20
N GLU A 149 -14.69 11.26 39.99
CA GLU A 149 -16.06 11.65 39.72
C GLU A 149 -16.06 12.83 38.75
N PHE A 150 -16.74 12.68 37.62
CA PHE A 150 -16.91 13.78 36.68
C PHE A 150 -18.02 14.69 37.21
N GLU A 151 -17.63 15.84 37.81
CA GLU A 151 -18.58 16.85 38.28
C GLU A 151 -19.55 17.32 37.18
N ASN A 152 -19.12 17.26 35.91
CA ASN A 152 -19.92 17.66 34.77
C ASN A 152 -20.39 16.45 33.94
N LEU A 153 -21.54 15.89 34.31
CA LEU A 153 -22.19 14.79 33.59
C LEU A 153 -22.49 15.12 32.12
N ARG A 154 -22.79 16.38 31.79
CA ARG A 154 -23.01 16.79 30.39
C ARG A 154 -21.75 16.61 29.56
N PHE A 155 -20.58 16.92 30.11
CA PHE A 155 -19.31 16.69 29.44
C PHE A 155 -19.06 15.19 29.22
N TYR A 156 -19.34 14.36 30.24
CA TYR A 156 -19.20 12.90 30.13
C TYR A 156 -20.03 12.33 28.96
N TYR A 157 -21.31 12.69 28.87
CA TYR A 157 -22.19 12.18 27.80
C TYR A 157 -21.81 12.73 26.42
N THR A 158 -21.49 14.03 26.33
CA THR A 158 -21.06 14.66 25.08
C THR A 158 -19.76 14.03 24.56
N PHE A 159 -18.80 13.81 25.46
CA PHE A 159 -17.55 13.14 25.14
C PHE A 159 -17.81 11.70 24.68
N THR A 160 -18.60 10.93 25.42
CA THR A 160 -18.91 9.53 25.06
C THR A 160 -19.62 9.44 23.70
N ALA A 161 -20.53 10.37 23.38
CA ALA A 161 -21.21 10.42 22.09
C ALA A 161 -20.24 10.73 20.93
N ALA A 162 -19.37 11.73 21.11
CA ALA A 162 -18.37 12.06 20.09
C ALA A 162 -17.41 10.89 19.83
N THR A 163 -16.99 10.20 20.89
CA THR A 163 -15.99 9.13 20.80
C THR A 163 -16.60 7.83 20.29
N ALA A 164 -17.88 7.56 20.58
CA ALA A 164 -18.68 6.53 19.91
C ALA A 164 -18.76 6.77 18.40
N GLY A 165 -18.97 8.02 17.99
CA GLY A 165 -18.97 8.42 16.58
C GLY A 165 -17.62 8.19 15.89
N ILE A 166 -16.52 8.58 16.55
CA ILE A 166 -15.15 8.30 16.07
C ILE A 166 -14.91 6.79 15.95
N LEU A 167 -15.33 6.02 16.95
CA LEU A 167 -15.19 4.56 16.98
C LEU A 167 -15.97 3.90 15.83
N GLY A 168 -17.22 4.32 15.59
CA GLY A 168 -18.03 3.86 14.47
C GLY A 168 -17.39 4.18 13.12
N ALA A 169 -16.85 5.39 12.95
CA ALA A 169 -16.11 5.76 11.74
C ALA A 169 -14.83 4.92 11.55
N ALA A 170 -14.10 4.62 12.63
CA ALA A 170 -12.93 3.75 12.59
C ALA A 170 -13.29 2.31 12.18
N PHE A 171 -14.38 1.74 12.70
CA PHE A 171 -14.87 0.42 12.26
C PHE A 171 -15.30 0.40 10.79
N SER A 172 -15.96 1.47 10.31
CA SER A 172 -16.28 1.64 8.89
C SER A 172 -15.03 1.67 8.01
N GLN A 173 -13.95 2.30 8.48
CA GLN A 173 -12.67 2.30 7.77
C GLN A 173 -12.00 0.91 7.76
N LEU A 174 -12.01 0.20 8.89
CA LEU A 174 -11.45 -1.16 8.99
C LEU A 174 -12.13 -2.13 8.03
N THR A 175 -13.47 -2.10 7.98
CA THR A 175 -14.25 -2.99 7.10
C THR A 175 -14.07 -2.63 5.62
N SER A 176 -13.93 -1.35 5.29
CA SER A 176 -13.74 -0.89 3.91
C SER A 176 -12.28 -0.94 3.40
N ILE A 177 -11.30 -1.26 4.25
CA ILE A 177 -9.89 -1.28 3.84
C ILE A 177 -9.64 -2.34 2.75
N ARG A 178 -10.24 -3.51 2.88
CA ARG A 178 -10.01 -4.64 1.97
C ARG A 178 -10.54 -4.34 0.56
N SER A 179 -11.72 -3.74 0.46
CA SER A 179 -12.30 -3.37 -0.83
C SER A 179 -11.53 -2.22 -1.51
N ARG A 180 -11.07 -1.24 -0.72
CA ARG A 180 -10.26 -0.12 -1.23
C ARG A 180 -8.89 -0.56 -1.75
N MET A 181 -8.24 -1.49 -1.05
CA MET A 181 -6.94 -2.02 -1.47
C MET A 181 -7.04 -2.77 -2.81
N GLN A 182 -8.14 -3.48 -3.06
CA GLN A 182 -8.36 -4.17 -4.33
C GLN A 182 -8.65 -3.23 -5.51
N ALA A 183 -9.19 -2.03 -5.25
CA ALA A 183 -9.59 -1.08 -6.28
C ALA A 183 -8.56 0.03 -6.56
N ALA A 184 -7.60 0.27 -5.65
CA ALA A 184 -6.69 1.41 -5.75
C ALA A 184 -5.58 1.19 -6.79
N ARG A 185 -5.46 2.11 -7.75
CA ARG A 185 -4.27 2.25 -8.60
C ARG A 185 -3.10 2.85 -7.81
N VAL A 186 -1.87 2.58 -8.25
CA VAL A 186 -0.61 3.01 -7.61
C VAL A 186 -0.63 4.50 -7.24
N ASP A 187 -1.10 5.36 -8.14
CA ASP A 187 -1.12 6.82 -7.94
C ASP A 187 -2.14 7.26 -6.87
N GLN A 188 -3.26 6.53 -6.74
CA GLN A 188 -4.27 6.82 -5.74
C GLN A 188 -3.83 6.38 -4.34
N MET A 189 -2.92 5.40 -4.23
CA MET A 189 -2.42 4.93 -2.93
C MET A 189 -1.63 6.01 -2.18
N HIS A 190 -0.89 6.87 -2.88
CA HIS A 190 -0.16 7.96 -2.24
C HIS A 190 -1.11 8.99 -1.62
N ALA A 191 -2.18 9.37 -2.32
CA ALA A 191 -3.19 10.30 -1.81
C ALA A 191 -4.01 9.70 -0.65
N ILE A 192 -4.40 8.43 -0.75
CA ILE A 192 -5.22 7.75 0.27
C ILE A 192 -4.43 7.47 1.57
N SER A 193 -3.10 7.33 1.48
CA SER A 193 -2.24 7.06 2.65
C SER A 193 -2.08 8.25 3.60
N GLN A 194 -2.57 9.44 3.24
CA GLN A 194 -2.45 10.63 4.06
C GLN A 194 -3.31 10.49 5.32
N LEU A 195 -2.66 10.65 6.49
CA LEU A 195 -3.32 10.68 7.80
C LEU A 195 -4.48 11.69 7.85
N GLY A 196 -4.42 12.75 7.04
CA GLY A 196 -5.50 13.73 6.89
C GLY A 196 -6.84 13.08 6.57
N TYR A 197 -6.89 12.13 5.62
CA TYR A 197 -8.14 11.46 5.25
C TYR A 197 -8.75 10.67 6.40
N ILE A 198 -7.91 9.96 7.17
CA ILE A 198 -8.32 9.18 8.35
C ILE A 198 -8.89 10.12 9.42
N LEU A 199 -8.20 11.24 9.68
CA LEU A 199 -8.59 12.23 10.68
C LEU A 199 -9.89 12.95 10.32
N THR A 200 -10.04 13.39 9.07
CA THR A 200 -11.29 14.04 8.60
C THR A 200 -12.47 13.11 8.79
N ARG A 201 -12.33 11.82 8.48
CA ARG A 201 -13.40 10.84 8.72
C ARG A 201 -13.70 10.61 10.20
N ALA A 202 -12.68 10.60 11.06
CA ALA A 202 -12.88 10.53 12.51
C ALA A 202 -13.69 11.75 12.99
N MET A 203 -13.37 12.95 12.52
CA MET A 203 -14.12 14.17 12.86
C MET A 203 -15.57 14.14 12.35
N VAL A 204 -15.80 13.65 11.13
CA VAL A 204 -17.17 13.45 10.62
C VAL A 204 -17.93 12.44 11.48
N GLY A 205 -17.26 11.36 11.90
CA GLY A 205 -17.81 10.40 12.85
C GLY A 205 -18.20 11.03 14.18
N ALA A 206 -17.31 11.83 14.78
CA ALA A 206 -17.60 12.59 16.00
C ALA A 206 -18.82 13.49 15.84
N GLY A 207 -18.87 14.26 14.75
CA GLY A 207 -19.99 15.15 14.44
C GLY A 207 -21.31 14.38 14.33
N ALA A 208 -21.31 13.25 13.62
CA ALA A 208 -22.49 12.39 13.51
C ALA A 208 -22.94 11.83 14.88
N GLY A 209 -22.00 11.38 15.71
CA GLY A 209 -22.29 10.92 17.07
C GLY A 209 -22.90 12.01 17.95
N LEU A 210 -22.36 13.23 17.89
CA LEU A 210 -22.88 14.39 18.61
C LEU A 210 -24.28 14.80 18.14
N ILE A 211 -24.51 14.84 16.81
CA ILE A 211 -25.83 15.15 16.25
C ILE A 211 -26.84 14.11 16.75
N MET A 212 -26.52 12.81 16.68
CA MET A 212 -27.41 11.76 17.17
C MET A 212 -27.70 11.91 18.67
N PHE A 213 -26.69 12.25 19.48
CA PHE A 213 -26.88 12.52 20.90
C PHE A 213 -27.86 13.67 21.15
N TYR A 214 -27.71 14.80 20.45
CA TYR A 214 -28.61 15.94 20.63
C TYR A 214 -30.03 15.68 20.09
N LEU A 215 -30.17 14.93 19.00
CA LEU A 215 -31.47 14.52 18.49
C LEU A 215 -32.22 13.62 19.48
N VAL A 216 -31.49 12.73 20.14
CA VAL A 216 -32.04 11.88 21.20
C VAL A 216 -32.36 12.70 22.45
N GLN A 217 -31.48 13.61 22.87
CA GLN A 217 -31.69 14.47 24.05
C GLN A 217 -32.87 15.45 23.89
N SER A 218 -33.17 15.87 22.66
CA SER A 218 -34.26 16.80 22.34
C SER A 218 -35.61 16.09 22.10
N ASP A 219 -35.69 14.77 22.32
CA ASP A 219 -36.85 13.92 22.03
C ASP A 219 -37.34 13.97 20.57
N LEU A 220 -36.53 14.50 19.64
CA LEU A 220 -36.81 14.46 18.21
C LEU A 220 -36.79 13.01 17.68
N LEU A 221 -36.00 12.15 18.32
CA LEU A 221 -35.97 10.71 18.09
C LEU A 221 -36.60 9.98 19.29
N SER A 222 -37.93 9.92 19.31
CA SER A 222 -38.69 9.11 20.28
C SER A 222 -39.19 7.81 19.65
N GLY A 223 -39.22 6.72 20.42
CA GLY A 223 -39.70 5.42 19.96
C GLY A 223 -39.42 4.31 20.97
N ALA A 224 -40.14 3.19 20.85
CA ALA A 224 -40.05 2.06 21.80
C ALA A 224 -38.65 1.43 21.93
N PHE A 225 -37.74 1.72 20.99
CA PHE A 225 -36.36 1.24 20.99
C PHE A 225 -35.37 2.18 21.70
N PHE A 226 -35.77 3.40 22.04
CA PHE A 226 -34.92 4.36 22.74
C PHE A 226 -35.29 4.38 24.23
N PRO A 227 -34.32 4.21 25.14
CA PRO A 227 -34.59 4.32 26.57
C PRO A 227 -35.07 5.74 26.88
N ALA A 228 -36.06 5.87 27.78
CA ALA A 228 -36.49 7.17 28.28
C ALA A 228 -35.30 7.81 29.02
N PHE A 229 -34.85 8.97 28.55
CA PHE A 229 -33.81 9.72 29.25
C PHE A 229 -34.45 10.36 30.48
N ILE A 230 -33.82 10.19 31.64
CA ILE A 230 -34.29 10.82 32.88
C ILE A 230 -34.01 12.32 32.74
N HIS A 231 -35.08 13.11 32.54
CA HIS A 231 -35.01 14.55 32.31
C HIS A 231 -35.06 15.39 33.60
N THR A 232 -35.16 14.78 34.77
CA THR A 232 -35.38 15.50 36.02
C THR A 232 -34.07 15.95 36.67
N PRO A 233 -33.81 17.27 36.77
CA PRO A 233 -32.64 17.81 37.47
C PRO A 233 -32.65 17.51 38.98
N GLU A 234 -33.76 17.01 39.53
CA GLU A 234 -33.92 16.64 40.95
C GLU A 234 -33.29 15.28 41.31
N GLU A 235 -32.93 14.43 40.34
CA GLU A 235 -32.26 13.13 40.59
C GLU A 235 -30.73 13.18 40.40
N LEU A 236 -30.17 14.36 40.15
CA LEU A 236 -28.74 14.59 39.94
C LEU A 236 -28.03 15.31 41.11
N LEU A 237 -28.72 15.50 42.24
CA LEU A 237 -28.19 15.97 43.52
C LEU A 237 -28.40 14.88 44.59
#